data_AF-A0A970ZHT3-F1
#
_entry.id   AF-A0A970ZHT3-F1
#
_cell.length_a   1.000
_cell.length_b   1.000
_cell.length_c   1.000
_cell.angle_alpha   90.00
_cell.angle_beta   90.00
_cell.angle_gamma   90.00
#
_symmetry.space_group_name_H-M   'P 1'
#
loop_
_entity.id
_entity.type
_entity.pdbx_description
1 polymer ?
#
loop_
_entity_poly.entity_id
_entity_poly.type
_entity_poly.pdbx_seq_one_letter_code
_entity_poly.pdbx_strand_id
1 'polypeptide(L)'
;MRVSFDRTSLRLHRELLVAMESVRTRLAVAMAAESKSTTQAAWQYYLETDDQIRRLTKALRGNGGPAVAGSRECLRALESLRQLSAEGNALGLCRELREIVSELG
;
A
#
# COMPACT_ATOMS: atom_id res chain seq x y z
N MET A 1 3.86 32.44 -11.69
CA MET A 1 3.77 31.14 -12.41
C MET A 1 2.72 30.29 -11.73
N ARG A 2 1.56 30.07 -12.36
CA ARG A 2 0.56 29.10 -11.87
C ARG A 2 1.09 27.72 -12.24
N VAL A 3 1.38 26.91 -11.23
CA VAL A 3 1.66 25.49 -11.41
C VAL A 3 0.39 24.91 -12.04
N SER A 4 0.45 24.55 -13.31
CA SER A 4 -0.59 23.76 -13.96
C SER A 4 -0.59 22.39 -13.29
N PHE A 5 -1.35 22.26 -12.21
CA PHE A 5 -1.54 20.99 -11.51
C PHE A 5 -2.26 20.04 -12.47
N ASP A 6 -1.54 19.01 -12.91
CA ASP A 6 -2.08 17.98 -13.78
C ASP A 6 -3.16 17.20 -13.01
N ARG A 7 -4.39 17.24 -13.52
CA ARG A 7 -5.53 16.50 -12.94
C ARG A 7 -5.25 14.99 -12.87
N THR A 8 -4.37 14.50 -13.75
CA THR A 8 -3.94 13.10 -13.82
C THR A 8 -3.15 12.70 -12.58
N SER A 9 -2.19 13.52 -12.15
CA SER A 9 -1.39 13.24 -10.96
C SER A 9 -2.22 13.24 -9.68
N LEU A 10 -3.20 14.14 -9.57
CA LEU A 10 -4.14 14.14 -8.43
C LEU A 10 -5.04 12.91 -8.42
N ARG A 11 -5.45 12.42 -9.60
CA ARG A 11 -6.25 11.21 -9.73
C ARG A 11 -5.43 9.97 -9.36
N LEU A 12 -4.22 9.82 -9.91
CA LEU A 12 -3.31 8.71 -9.58
C LEU A 12 -2.98 8.66 -8.09
N HIS A 13 -2.75 9.83 -7.48
CA HIS A 13 -2.54 9.93 -6.05
C HIS A 13 -3.70 9.37 -5.23
N ARG A 14 -4.94 9.73 -5.60
CA ARG A 14 -6.16 9.21 -4.94
C ARG A 14 -6.34 7.71 -5.18
N GLU A 15 -6.11 7.25 -6.41
CA GLU A 15 -6.21 5.82 -6.74
C GLU A 15 -5.20 5.00 -5.93
N LEU A 16 -3.97 5.49 -5.77
CA LEU A 16 -2.96 4.85 -4.92
C LEU A 16 -3.37 4.79 -3.46
N LEU A 17 -3.90 5.89 -2.91
CA LEU A 17 -4.39 5.92 -1.53
C LEU A 17 -5.52 4.90 -1.31
N VAL A 18 -6.49 4.84 -2.22
CA VAL A 18 -7.60 3.89 -2.15
C VAL A 18 -7.09 2.44 -2.29
N ALA A 19 -6.15 2.20 -3.20
CA ALA A 19 -5.56 0.88 -3.37
C ALA A 19 -4.82 0.43 -2.10
N MET A 20 -4.02 1.31 -1.49
CA MET A 20 -3.32 1.02 -0.24
C MET A 20 -4.29 0.72 0.92
N GLU A 21 -5.35 1.51 1.08
CA GLU A 21 -6.37 1.28 2.12
C GLU A 21 -7.12 -0.05 1.90
N SER A 22 -7.44 -0.36 0.65
CA SER A 22 -8.09 -1.61 0.26
C SER A 22 -7.22 -2.82 0.59
N VAL A 23 -5.95 -2.80 0.19
CA VAL A 23 -5.04 -3.91 0.47
C VAL A 23 -4.76 -4.07 1.96
N ARG A 24 -4.63 -2.97 2.71
CA ARG A 24 -4.53 -3.02 4.18
C ARG A 24 -5.74 -3.70 4.82
N THR A 25 -6.94 -3.40 4.32
CA THR A 25 -8.18 -4.05 4.80
C THR A 25 -8.17 -5.54 4.49
N ARG A 26 -7.77 -5.92 3.26
CA ARG A 26 -7.64 -7.33 2.87
C ARG A 26 -6.63 -8.08 3.73
N LEU A 27 -5.50 -7.45 4.05
CA LEU A 27 -4.49 -8.03 4.93
C LEU A 27 -5.04 -8.26 6.34
N ALA A 28 -5.78 -7.29 6.90
CA ALA A 28 -6.42 -7.45 8.20
C ALA A 28 -7.43 -8.61 8.22
N VAL A 29 -8.19 -8.80 7.13
CA VAL A 29 -9.12 -9.93 6.97
C VAL A 29 -8.37 -11.26 6.87
N ALA A 30 -7.32 -11.35 6.04
CA ALA A 30 -6.52 -12.56 5.88
C ALA A 30 -5.89 -12.99 7.21
N MET A 31 -5.36 -12.03 7.97
CA MET A 31 -4.88 -12.31 9.31
C MET A 31 -5.96 -12.74 10.30
N ALA A 32 -7.13 -12.11 10.26
CA ALA A 32 -8.23 -12.51 11.15
C ALA A 32 -8.61 -13.97 10.90
N ALA A 33 -8.62 -14.39 9.62
CA ALA A 33 -8.85 -15.77 9.22
C ALA A 33 -7.74 -16.73 9.72
N GLU A 34 -6.48 -16.29 9.73
CA GLU A 34 -5.31 -17.10 10.15
C GLU A 34 -4.91 -16.91 11.62
N SER A 35 -5.63 -16.10 12.38
CA SER A 35 -5.24 -15.63 13.72
C SER A 35 -4.94 -16.75 14.72
N LYS A 36 -5.61 -17.90 14.59
CA LYS A 36 -5.41 -19.08 15.45
C LYS A 36 -4.18 -19.91 15.11
N SER A 37 -3.68 -19.79 13.88
CA SER A 37 -2.51 -20.53 13.35
C SER A 37 -1.29 -19.64 13.11
N THR A 38 -1.41 -18.33 13.34
CA THR A 38 -0.35 -17.36 13.12
C THR A 38 0.69 -17.44 14.25
N THR A 39 1.95 -17.65 13.90
CA THR A 39 3.05 -17.63 14.87
C THR A 39 3.32 -16.21 15.35
N GLN A 40 3.92 -16.06 16.53
CA GLN A 40 4.29 -14.74 17.07
C GLN A 40 5.20 -13.94 16.13
N ALA A 41 6.13 -14.62 15.43
CA ALA A 41 7.00 -13.99 14.44
C ALA A 41 6.23 -13.46 13.22
N ALA A 42 5.26 -14.24 12.72
CA ALA A 42 4.40 -13.80 11.62
C ALA A 42 3.51 -12.61 12.05
N TRP A 43 3.04 -12.61 13.30
CA TRP A 43 2.28 -11.50 13.86
C TRP A 43 3.10 -10.20 13.97
N GLN A 44 4.35 -10.28 14.45
CA GLN A 44 5.26 -9.14 14.48
C GLN A 44 5.55 -8.60 13.07
N TYR A 45 5.82 -9.49 12.11
CA TYR A 45 6.04 -9.13 10.72
C TYR A 45 4.84 -8.38 10.11
N TYR A 46 3.62 -8.81 10.44
CA TYR A 46 2.42 -8.06 10.07
C TYR A 46 2.40 -6.66 10.68
N LEU A 47 2.62 -6.52 11.99
CA LEU A 47 2.51 -5.22 12.66
C LEU A 47 3.51 -4.20 12.08
N GLU A 48 4.72 -4.66 11.75
CA GLU A 48 5.71 -3.85 11.05
C GLU A 48 5.22 -3.42 9.66
N THR A 49 4.64 -4.36 8.91
CA THR A 49 4.10 -4.11 7.56
C THR A 49 2.93 -3.12 7.61
N ASP A 50 1.99 -3.29 8.55
CA ASP A 50 0.87 -2.37 8.74
C ASP A 50 1.34 -0.97 9.13
N ASP A 51 2.34 -0.85 10.01
CA ASP A 51 2.90 0.44 10.39
C ASP A 51 3.62 1.14 9.24
N GLN A 52 4.37 0.40 8.41
CA GLN A 52 4.99 0.93 7.19
C GLN A 52 3.94 1.46 6.21
N ILE A 53 2.90 0.67 5.92
CA ILE A 53 1.77 1.07 5.07
C ILE A 53 1.12 2.34 5.64
N ARG A 54 0.82 2.36 6.95
CA ARG A 54 0.19 3.49 7.63
C ARG A 54 1.03 4.77 7.53
N ARG A 55 2.35 4.67 7.71
CA ARG A 55 3.28 5.81 7.56
C ARG A 55 3.29 6.31 6.12
N LEU A 56 3.38 5.43 5.13
CA LEU A 56 3.36 5.79 3.72
C LEU A 56 2.03 6.45 3.35
N THR A 57 0.89 5.89 3.75
CA THR A 57 -0.43 6.50 3.52
C THR A 57 -0.55 7.87 4.18
N LYS A 58 0.00 8.04 5.40
CA LYS A 58 0.03 9.34 6.08
C LYS A 58 0.91 10.34 5.35
N ALA A 59 2.09 9.93 4.88
CA ALA A 59 3.00 10.76 4.09
C ALA A 59 2.36 11.19 2.77
N LEU A 60 1.71 10.26 2.06
CA LEU A 60 0.96 10.54 0.86
C LEU A 60 -0.15 11.58 1.11
N ARG A 61 -0.93 11.44 2.19
CA ARG A 61 -1.95 12.45 2.57
C ARG A 61 -1.36 13.81 2.95
N GLY A 62 -0.23 13.81 3.67
CA GLY A 62 0.35 15.01 4.27
C GLY A 62 1.20 15.86 3.31
N ASN A 63 1.89 15.24 2.35
CA ASN A 63 2.82 15.93 1.45
C ASN A 63 2.18 16.64 0.26
N GLY A 64 0.84 16.85 0.24
CA GLY A 64 0.16 17.60 -0.81
C GLY A 64 0.55 17.12 -2.22
N GLY A 65 0.08 15.94 -2.62
CA GLY A 65 0.47 15.28 -3.87
C GLY A 65 0.51 16.23 -5.07
N PRO A 66 1.68 16.32 -5.76
CA PRO A 66 1.85 15.57 -7.02
C PRO A 66 3.29 15.06 -7.29
N ALA A 67 4.28 15.28 -6.41
CA ALA A 67 5.68 14.93 -6.69
C ALA A 67 5.92 13.42 -6.87
N VAL A 68 5.15 12.58 -6.18
CA VAL A 68 5.22 11.11 -6.27
C VAL A 68 4.23 10.57 -7.32
N ALA A 69 3.06 11.21 -7.47
CA ALA A 69 1.92 10.65 -8.19
C ALA A 69 2.00 10.71 -9.73
N GLY A 70 3.01 11.39 -10.29
CA GLY A 70 3.31 11.36 -11.72
C GLY A 70 4.46 10.40 -12.09
N SER A 71 5.07 9.73 -11.11
CA SER A 71 6.26 8.92 -11.33
C SER A 71 5.90 7.52 -11.84
N ARG A 72 6.78 6.92 -12.63
CA ARG A 72 6.60 5.57 -13.22
C ARG A 72 6.46 4.50 -12.13
N GLU A 73 7.09 4.76 -10.98
CA GLU A 73 7.06 3.95 -9.76
C GLU A 73 5.66 3.92 -9.14
N CYS A 74 4.95 5.07 -9.11
CA CYS A 74 3.57 5.13 -8.63
C CYS A 74 2.61 4.32 -9.49
N LEU A 75 2.75 4.39 -10.81
CA LEU A 75 1.94 3.59 -11.74
C LEU A 75 2.22 2.10 -11.57
N ARG A 76 3.49 1.71 -11.49
CA ARG A 76 3.90 0.32 -11.27
C ARG A 76 3.35 -0.20 -9.94
N ALA A 77 3.52 0.55 -8.85
CA ALA A 77 3.01 0.16 -7.55
C ALA A 77 1.48 0.02 -7.55
N LEU A 78 0.76 0.92 -8.23
CA LEU A 78 -0.69 0.82 -8.37
C LEU A 78 -1.10 -0.44 -9.15
N GLU A 79 -0.39 -0.79 -10.23
CA GLU A 79 -0.62 -2.04 -10.96
C GLU A 79 -0.34 -3.26 -10.09
N SER A 80 0.78 -3.29 -9.36
CA SER A 80 1.11 -4.36 -8.42
C SER A 80 0.06 -4.51 -7.32
N LEU A 81 -0.44 -3.40 -6.74
CA LEU A 81 -1.52 -3.40 -5.75
C LEU A 81 -2.85 -3.93 -6.32
N ARG A 82 -3.11 -3.71 -7.61
CA ARG A 82 -4.30 -4.25 -8.29
C ARG A 82 -4.17 -5.74 -8.60
N GLN A 83 -2.96 -6.20 -8.89
CA GLN A 83 -2.67 -7.59 -9.23
C GLN A 83 -2.47 -8.49 -8.00
N LEU A 84 -2.19 -7.89 -6.84
CA LEU A 84 -2.12 -8.56 -5.54
C LEU A 84 -3.35 -9.46 -5.35
N SER A 85 -3.14 -10.77 -5.46
CA SER A 85 -4.22 -11.76 -5.45
C SER A 85 -4.89 -11.84 -4.08
N ALA A 86 -6.20 -12.03 -4.05
CA ALA A 86 -6.96 -12.22 -2.80
C ALA A 86 -6.81 -13.63 -2.22
N GLU A 87 -6.14 -14.52 -2.94
CA GLU A 87 -6.08 -15.96 -2.65
C GLU A 87 -4.82 -16.39 -1.88
N GLY A 88 -3.98 -15.43 -1.46
CA GLY A 88 -2.77 -15.69 -0.69
C GLY A 88 -3.01 -15.73 0.82
N ASN A 89 -2.18 -16.48 1.54
CA ASN A 89 -2.12 -16.39 3.00
C ASN A 89 -1.62 -14.99 3.45
N ALA A 90 -1.93 -14.60 4.68
CA ALA A 90 -1.60 -13.28 5.21
C ALA A 90 -0.10 -12.95 5.12
N LEU A 91 0.77 -13.95 5.24
CA LEU A 91 2.22 -13.78 5.14
C LEU A 91 2.67 -13.45 3.70
N GLY A 92 2.10 -14.11 2.69
CA GLY A 92 2.37 -13.83 1.28
C GLY A 92 1.94 -12.41 0.92
N LEU A 93 0.72 -12.03 1.34
CA LEU A 93 0.22 -10.65 1.20
C LEU A 93 1.15 -9.63 1.87
N CYS A 94 1.63 -9.90 3.09
CA CYS A 94 2.59 -9.02 3.76
C CYS A 94 3.90 -8.85 2.98
N ARG A 95 4.45 -9.92 2.41
CA ARG A 95 5.72 -9.86 1.67
C ARG A 95 5.60 -9.01 0.42
N GLU A 96 4.61 -9.30 -0.41
CA GLU A 96 4.34 -8.55 -1.65
C GLU A 96 4.05 -7.07 -1.35
N LEU A 97 3.27 -6.80 -0.30
CA LEU A 97 3.02 -5.43 0.16
C LEU A 97 4.30 -4.70 0.56
N ARG A 98 5.20 -5.38 1.27
CA ARG A 98 6.43 -4.77 1.76
C ARG A 98 7.39 -4.41 0.62
N GLU A 99 7.44 -5.25 -0.42
CA GLU A 99 8.20 -4.95 -1.64
C GLU A 99 7.64 -3.70 -2.33
N ILE A 100 6.32 -3.65 -2.56
CA ILE A 100 5.67 -2.51 -3.20
C ILE A 100 5.83 -1.21 -2.40
N VAL A 101 5.70 -1.29 -1.07
CA VAL A 101 5.89 -0.12 -0.18
C VAL A 101 7.35 0.34 -0.17
N SER A 102 8.31 -0.58 -0.28
CA SER A 102 9.73 -0.23 -0.37
C SER A 102 10.10 0.45 -1.68
N GLU A 103 9.40 0.15 -2.78
CA GLU A 103 9.60 0.84 -4.06
C GLU A 103 9.03 2.27 -4.08
N LEU A 104 8.09 2.57 -3.17
CA LEU A 104 7.42 3.86 -3.06
C LEU A 104 8.07 4.82 -2.04
N GLY A 105 9.05 4.34 -1.27
CA GLY A 105 9.67 5.04 -0.13
C GLY A 105 11.13 5.41 -0.38
#